data_AF-A0A963WBT1-F1
#
_entry.id   AF-A0A963WBT1-F1
#
_cell.length_a   1.000
_cell.length_b   1.000
_cell.length_c   1.000
_cell.angle_alpha   90.00
_cell.angle_beta   90.00
_cell.angle_gamma   90.00
#
_symmetry.space_group_name_H-M   'P 1'
#
loop_
_entity.id
_entity.type
_entity.pdbx_description
1 polymer ?
#
loop_
_entity_poly.entity_id
_entity_poly.type
_entity_poly.pdbx_seq_one_letter_code
_entity_poly.pdbx_strand_id
1 'polypeptide(L)'
;MRRLTISDPDFEAKFARLVNDRRESEAGVASDVRTIIDQVRLKGDDALVEYTARYDKHALTADLASWRIGAEECRAAYQMLLPDVRAALDMAADRIRTYHLGQLPENRDYRDAQNVRLGARWSAVEAAGLYVPGGRAAYPSSLL
;
A
#
# COMPACT_ATOMS: atom_id res chain seq x y z
N MET A 1 -13.48 -28.57 4.27
CA MET A 1 -12.01 -28.44 4.31
C MET A 1 -11.42 -29.40 3.28
N ARG A 2 -10.67 -28.91 2.28
CA ARG A 2 -9.96 -29.78 1.32
C ARG A 2 -8.72 -30.37 2.01
N ARG A 3 -8.46 -31.66 1.84
CA ARG A 3 -7.29 -32.38 2.40
C ARG A 3 -6.50 -32.99 1.25
N LEU A 4 -5.18 -32.79 1.26
CA LEU A 4 -4.22 -33.34 0.31
C LEU A 4 -3.22 -34.18 1.10
N THR A 5 -2.85 -35.35 0.60
CA THR A 5 -1.82 -36.21 1.20
C THR A 5 -0.67 -36.34 0.20
N ILE A 6 0.56 -36.01 0.61
CA ILE A 6 1.74 -35.99 -0.28
C ILE A 6 2.04 -37.37 -0.88
N SER A 7 1.67 -38.44 -0.18
CA SER A 7 1.84 -39.82 -0.65
C SER A 7 0.82 -40.26 -1.69
N ASP A 8 -0.25 -39.48 -1.92
CA ASP A 8 -1.25 -39.84 -2.92
C ASP A 8 -0.63 -39.70 -4.32
N PRO A 9 -0.80 -40.68 -5.22
CA PRO A 9 -0.21 -40.63 -6.55
C PRO A 9 -0.73 -39.46 -7.41
N ASP A 10 -1.85 -38.85 -7.02
CA ASP A 10 -2.45 -37.69 -7.68
C ASP A 10 -2.25 -36.37 -6.91
N PHE A 11 -1.39 -36.37 -5.87
CA PHE A 11 -1.09 -35.18 -5.07
C PHE A 11 -0.66 -34.00 -5.93
N GLU A 12 0.31 -34.19 -6.83
CA GLU A 12 0.88 -33.11 -7.64
C GLU A 12 -0.20 -32.43 -8.49
N ALA A 13 -1.07 -33.22 -9.12
CA ALA A 13 -2.17 -32.71 -9.93
C ALA A 13 -3.20 -31.94 -9.08
N LYS A 14 -3.58 -32.48 -7.91
CA LYS A 14 -4.54 -31.84 -7.00
C LYS A 14 -3.95 -30.56 -6.37
N PHE A 15 -2.67 -30.57 -6.03
CA PHE A 15 -1.95 -29.42 -5.47
C PHE A 15 -1.79 -28.31 -6.52
N ALA A 16 -1.34 -28.65 -7.73
CA ALA A 16 -1.23 -27.70 -8.83
C ALA A 16 -2.58 -27.03 -9.14
N ARG A 17 -3.67 -27.80 -9.16
CA ARG A 17 -5.02 -27.25 -9.32
C ARG A 17 -5.38 -26.29 -8.19
N LEU A 18 -5.15 -26.66 -6.93
CA LEU A 18 -5.44 -25.80 -5.78
C LEU A 18 -4.67 -24.47 -5.83
N VAL A 19 -3.39 -24.51 -6.22
CA VAL A 19 -2.53 -23.32 -6.33
C VAL A 19 -3.00 -22.42 -7.49
N ASN A 20 -3.41 -23.01 -8.61
CA ASN A 20 -3.76 -22.28 -9.82
C ASN A 20 -5.22 -21.81 -9.89
N ASP A 21 -6.14 -22.42 -9.12
CA ASP A 21 -7.57 -22.06 -9.05
C ASP A 21 -7.81 -20.58 -8.64
N ARG A 22 -6.78 -19.87 -8.14
CA ARG A 22 -6.89 -18.49 -7.63
C ARG A 22 -6.35 -17.37 -8.54
N ARG A 23 -5.88 -17.68 -9.76
CA ARG A 23 -5.08 -16.73 -10.55
C ARG A 23 -5.73 -16.05 -11.74
N GLU A 24 -6.95 -16.41 -12.14
CA GLU A 24 -7.61 -15.66 -13.21
C GLU A 24 -8.30 -14.43 -12.62
N SER A 25 -7.55 -13.32 -12.56
CA SER A 25 -8.15 -12.01 -12.63
C SER A 25 -8.85 -11.96 -13.99
N GLU A 26 -10.18 -12.02 -13.99
CA GLU A 26 -10.99 -12.03 -15.20
C GLU A 26 -10.49 -10.94 -16.17
N ALA A 27 -10.23 -11.28 -17.42
CA ALA A 27 -9.69 -10.36 -18.43
C ALA A 27 -10.46 -9.03 -18.52
N GLY A 28 -11.73 -9.00 -18.09
CA GLY A 28 -12.54 -7.79 -17.95
C GLY A 28 -11.97 -6.76 -16.97
N VAL A 29 -11.48 -7.17 -15.80
CA VAL A 29 -10.99 -6.24 -14.76
C VAL A 29 -9.78 -5.46 -15.26
N ALA A 30 -8.86 -6.11 -15.97
CA ALA A 30 -7.68 -5.45 -16.51
C ALA A 30 -8.04 -4.38 -17.54
N SER A 31 -9.05 -4.64 -18.38
CA SER A 31 -9.55 -3.69 -19.38
C SER A 31 -10.21 -2.46 -18.72
N ASP A 32 -11.02 -2.69 -17.68
CA ASP A 32 -11.68 -1.61 -16.95
C ASP A 32 -10.68 -0.73 -16.20
N VAL A 33 -9.71 -1.33 -15.52
CA VAL A 33 -8.63 -0.59 -14.83
C VAL A 33 -7.82 0.24 -15.82
N ARG A 34 -7.48 -0.32 -16.99
CA ARG A 34 -6.78 0.43 -18.04
C ARG A 34 -7.57 1.66 -18.48
N THR A 35 -8.87 1.48 -18.69
CA THR A 35 -9.77 2.57 -19.08
C THR A 35 -9.81 3.67 -18.02
N ILE A 36 -9.92 3.31 -16.74
CA ILE A 36 -9.91 4.27 -15.62
C ILE A 36 -8.61 5.07 -15.59
N ILE A 37 -7.46 4.38 -15.70
CA ILE A 37 -6.14 5.05 -15.71
C ILE A 37 -6.05 6.02 -16.89
N ASP A 38 -6.47 5.62 -18.08
CA ASP A 38 -6.41 6.47 -19.28
C ASP A 38 -7.33 7.70 -19.13
N GLN A 39 -8.51 7.56 -18.53
CA GLN A 39 -9.41 8.69 -18.26
C GLN A 39 -8.83 9.64 -17.21
N VAL A 40 -8.25 9.13 -16.12
CA VAL A 40 -7.59 9.99 -15.11
C VAL A 40 -6.41 10.74 -15.71
N ARG A 41 -5.62 10.10 -16.58
CA ARG A 41 -4.51 10.77 -17.28
C ARG A 41 -4.99 11.87 -18.23
N LEU A 42 -6.13 11.67 -18.90
CA LEU A 42 -6.65 12.62 -19.88
C LEU A 42 -7.41 13.79 -19.24
N LYS A 43 -8.18 13.52 -18.19
CA LYS A 43 -9.14 14.47 -17.60
C LYS A 43 -8.77 14.95 -16.19
N GLY A 44 -7.77 14.34 -15.55
CA GLY A 44 -7.33 14.71 -14.21
C GLY A 44 -8.47 14.63 -13.18
N ASP A 45 -8.66 15.72 -12.45
CA ASP A 45 -9.59 15.83 -11.33
C ASP A 45 -11.05 15.56 -11.71
N ASP A 46 -11.48 15.90 -12.93
CA ASP A 46 -12.85 15.63 -13.39
C ASP A 46 -13.16 14.12 -13.40
N ALA A 47 -12.18 13.29 -13.82
CA ALA A 47 -12.33 11.85 -13.77
C ALA A 47 -12.32 11.31 -12.33
N LEU A 48 -11.57 11.94 -11.42
CA LEU A 48 -11.57 11.58 -10.00
C LEU A 48 -12.94 11.86 -9.38
N VAL A 49 -13.54 13.02 -9.63
CA VAL A 49 -14.91 13.35 -9.18
C VAL A 49 -15.91 12.31 -9.69
N GLU A 50 -15.85 11.98 -10.98
CA GLU A 50 -16.74 10.99 -11.60
C GLU A 50 -16.59 9.61 -10.94
N TYR A 51 -15.36 9.11 -10.80
CA TYR A 51 -15.11 7.76 -10.30
C TYR A 51 -15.34 7.63 -8.79
N THR A 52 -15.01 8.65 -7.99
CA THR A 52 -15.34 8.65 -6.55
C THR A 52 -16.86 8.67 -6.32
N ALA A 53 -17.61 9.46 -7.09
CA ALA A 53 -19.07 9.42 -7.04
C ALA A 53 -19.63 8.06 -7.47
N ARG A 54 -19.05 7.45 -8.50
CA ARG A 54 -19.51 6.17 -9.05
C ARG A 54 -19.23 5.00 -8.10
N TYR A 55 -18.01 4.86 -7.60
CA TYR A 55 -17.55 3.69 -6.86
C TYR A 55 -17.71 3.84 -5.35
N ASP A 56 -17.41 5.03 -4.80
CA ASP A 56 -17.45 5.27 -3.36
C ASP A 56 -18.78 5.87 -2.89
N LYS A 57 -19.65 6.24 -3.84
CA LYS A 57 -20.92 6.94 -3.57
C LYS A 57 -20.72 8.24 -2.78
N HIS A 58 -19.58 8.87 -2.99
CA HIS A 58 -19.18 10.10 -2.30
C HIS A 58 -19.04 11.25 -3.31
N ALA A 59 -19.65 12.39 -3.02
CA ALA A 59 -19.59 13.56 -3.88
C ALA A 59 -18.42 14.46 -3.45
N LEU A 60 -17.36 14.48 -4.25
CA LEU A 60 -16.25 15.41 -4.07
C LEU A 60 -16.72 16.83 -4.42
N THR A 61 -16.29 17.81 -3.63
CA THR A 61 -16.63 19.22 -3.89
C THR A 61 -15.67 19.81 -4.94
N ALA A 62 -16.04 20.96 -5.51
CA ALA A 62 -15.14 21.72 -6.39
C ALA A 62 -13.92 22.31 -5.65
N ASP A 63 -13.94 22.33 -4.32
CA ASP A 63 -12.80 22.75 -3.52
C ASP A 63 -11.84 21.56 -3.30
N LEU A 64 -10.71 21.58 -4.02
CA LEU A 64 -9.67 20.56 -3.92
C LEU A 64 -9.05 20.46 -2.52
N ALA A 65 -9.12 21.52 -1.69
CA ALA A 65 -8.63 21.46 -0.32
C ALA A 65 -9.47 20.48 0.51
N SER A 66 -10.77 20.34 0.22
CA SER A 66 -11.67 19.41 0.89
C SER A 66 -11.39 17.93 0.58
N TRP A 67 -10.59 17.63 -0.45
CA TRP A 67 -10.23 16.25 -0.82
C TRP A 67 -9.15 15.68 0.10
N ARG A 68 -8.55 16.51 0.95
CA ARG A 68 -7.49 16.15 1.88
C ARG A 68 -8.03 16.21 3.30
N ILE A 69 -7.72 15.17 4.08
CA ILE A 69 -7.94 15.21 5.53
C ILE A 69 -6.82 16.04 6.15
N GLY A 70 -7.21 17.11 6.86
CA GLY A 70 -6.25 18.04 7.47
C GLY A 70 -5.53 17.43 8.67
N ALA A 71 -4.31 17.91 8.96
CA ALA A 71 -3.51 17.44 10.08
C ALA A 71 -4.25 17.56 11.43
N GLU A 72 -5.05 18.61 11.59
CA GLU A 72 -5.83 18.87 12.80
C GLU A 72 -6.97 17.87 12.99
N GLU A 73 -7.61 17.44 11.89
CA GLU A 73 -8.63 16.40 11.91
C GLU A 73 -8.02 15.03 12.23
N CYS A 74 -6.88 14.70 11.63
CA CYS A 74 -6.10 13.50 11.98
C CYS A 74 -5.73 13.49 13.46
N ARG A 75 -5.25 14.63 13.99
CA ARG A 75 -4.88 14.78 15.39
C ARG A 75 -6.09 14.64 16.32
N ALA A 76 -7.23 15.22 15.95
CA ALA A 76 -8.48 15.06 16.69
C ALA A 76 -8.93 13.59 16.71
N ALA A 77 -8.90 12.90 15.56
CA ALA A 77 -9.24 11.48 15.46
C ALA A 77 -8.34 10.60 16.34
N TYR A 78 -7.02 10.87 16.33
CA TYR A 78 -6.06 10.20 17.21
C TYR A 78 -6.35 10.46 18.70
N GLN A 79 -6.70 11.70 19.05
CA GLN A 79 -7.07 12.09 20.42
C GLN A 79 -8.41 11.51 20.89
N MET A 80 -9.29 11.10 19.97
CA MET A 80 -10.56 10.44 20.28
C MET A 80 -10.43 8.91 20.48
N LEU A 81 -9.28 8.32 20.14
CA LEU A 81 -9.05 6.89 20.37
C LEU A 81 -9.14 6.54 21.86
N LEU A 82 -9.72 5.37 22.14
CA LEU A 82 -9.67 4.77 23.47
C LEU A 82 -8.21 4.63 23.93
N PRO A 83 -7.88 4.88 25.21
CA PRO A 83 -6.51 4.88 25.70
C PRO A 83 -5.71 3.63 25.34
N ASP A 84 -6.30 2.44 25.50
CA ASP A 84 -5.63 1.17 25.23
C ASP A 84 -5.36 0.96 23.72
N VAL A 85 -6.28 1.42 22.86
CA VAL A 85 -6.11 1.36 21.40
C VAL A 85 -4.98 2.29 20.97
N ARG A 86 -4.94 3.51 21.53
CA ARG A 86 -3.86 4.46 21.26
C ARG A 86 -2.51 3.89 21.67
N ALA A 87 -2.41 3.39 22.90
CA ALA A 87 -1.17 2.79 23.42
C ALA A 87 -0.70 1.60 22.56
N ALA A 88 -1.62 0.76 22.09
CA ALA A 88 -1.29 -0.36 21.20
C ALA A 88 -0.74 0.11 19.84
N LEU A 89 -1.34 1.15 19.25
CA LEU A 89 -0.87 1.72 17.97
C LEU A 89 0.47 2.42 18.12
N ASP A 90 0.68 3.19 19.20
CA ASP A 90 1.95 3.85 19.48
C ASP A 90 3.08 2.83 19.65
N MET A 91 2.84 1.77 20.44
CA MET A 91 3.79 0.67 20.61
C MET A 91 4.11 -0.02 19.28
N ALA A 92 3.10 -0.28 18.44
CA ALA A 92 3.32 -0.89 17.13
C ALA A 92 4.18 0.01 16.23
N ALA A 93 3.83 1.29 16.14
CA ALA A 93 4.55 2.28 15.34
C ALA A 93 6.02 2.42 15.80
N ASP A 94 6.27 2.45 17.10
CA ASP A 94 7.62 2.58 17.65
C ASP A 94 8.48 1.34 17.38
N ARG A 95 7.91 0.14 17.47
CA ARG A 95 8.60 -1.10 17.12
C ARG A 95 8.91 -1.18 15.63
N ILE A 96 7.96 -0.82 14.77
CA ILE A 96 8.14 -0.77 13.31
C ILE A 96 9.25 0.21 12.95
N ARG A 97 9.22 1.43 13.52
CA ARG A 97 10.24 2.46 13.30
C ARG A 97 11.62 1.98 13.73
N THR A 98 11.73 1.43 14.95
CA THR A 98 13.00 0.94 15.49
C THR A 98 13.62 -0.12 14.59
N TYR A 99 12.81 -1.06 14.09
CA TYR A 99 13.28 -2.09 13.18
C TYR A 99 13.78 -1.52 11.85
N HIS A 100 13.00 -0.66 11.18
CA HIS A 100 13.37 -0.10 9.87
C HIS A 100 14.55 0.89 9.95
N LEU A 101 14.70 1.61 11.06
CA LEU A 101 15.89 2.44 11.29
C LEU A 101 17.18 1.61 11.29
N GLY A 102 17.14 0.40 11.85
CA GLY A 102 18.27 -0.55 11.81
C GLY A 102 18.58 -1.11 10.42
N GLN A 103 17.71 -0.89 9.44
CA GLN A 103 17.89 -1.33 8.04
C GLN A 103 18.33 -0.20 7.11
N LEU A 104 18.50 1.03 7.61
CA LEU A 104 18.91 2.15 6.77
C LEU A 104 20.28 1.88 6.12
N PRO A 105 20.41 2.04 4.79
CA PRO A 105 21.67 1.80 4.13
C PRO A 105 22.65 2.95 4.39
N GLU A 106 23.93 2.62 4.56
CA GLU A 106 25.00 3.61 4.70
C GLU A 106 25.59 3.99 3.34
N ASN A 107 25.95 5.26 3.20
CA ASN A 107 26.73 5.73 2.05
C ASN A 107 28.14 5.13 2.11
N ARG A 108 28.70 4.84 0.93
CA ARG A 108 30.08 4.34 0.78
C ARG A 108 30.87 5.30 -0.09
N ASP A 109 32.09 5.60 0.33
CA ASP A 109 33.05 6.42 -0.41
C ASP A 109 34.45 5.95 -0.02
N TYR A 110 35.17 5.35 -0.97
CA TYR A 110 36.48 4.76 -0.72
C TYR A 110 37.34 4.81 -1.99
N ARG A 111 38.64 4.52 -1.84
CA ARG A 111 39.54 4.28 -2.97
C ARG A 111 40.00 2.83 -2.99
N ASP A 112 40.08 2.25 -4.19
CA ASP A 112 40.63 0.91 -4.37
C ASP A 112 42.17 0.89 -4.35
N ALA A 113 42.76 -0.29 -4.55
CA ALA A 113 44.22 -0.47 -4.56
C ALA A 113 44.91 0.26 -5.73
N GLN A 114 44.15 0.70 -6.73
CA GLN A 114 44.57 1.42 -7.91
C GLN A 114 44.32 2.93 -7.75
N ASN A 115 43.95 3.36 -6.54
CA ASN A 115 43.65 4.73 -6.17
C ASN A 115 42.43 5.32 -6.92
N VAL A 116 41.52 4.50 -7.44
CA VAL A 116 40.26 4.94 -8.06
C VAL A 116 39.22 5.17 -6.98
N ARG A 117 38.54 6.32 -7.01
CA ARG A 117 37.44 6.62 -6.06
C ARG A 117 36.15 5.91 -6.49
N LEU A 118 35.61 5.09 -5.60
CA LEU A 118 34.39 4.31 -5.78
C LEU A 118 33.43 4.61 -4.63
N GLY A 119 32.12 4.53 -4.89
CA GLY A 119 31.13 4.82 -3.86
C GLY A 119 29.71 4.48 -4.26
N ALA A 120 28.82 4.54 -3.28
CA ALA A 120 27.38 4.43 -3.44
C ALA A 120 26.72 5.44 -2.50
N ARG A 121 25.76 6.20 -3.03
CA ARG A 121 24.96 7.15 -2.25
C ARG A 121 23.51 6.70 -2.27
N TRP A 122 22.91 6.67 -1.10
CA TRP A 122 21.49 6.42 -0.90
C TRP A 122 20.79 7.75 -0.62
N SER A 123 19.62 7.94 -1.21
CA SER A 123 18.73 9.07 -0.95
C SER A 123 17.30 8.56 -0.92
N ALA A 124 16.47 9.16 -0.07
CA ALA A 124 15.04 8.90 -0.07
C ALA A 124 14.43 9.31 -1.42
N VAL A 125 13.33 8.66 -1.80
CA VAL A 125 12.46 9.14 -2.86
C VAL A 125 11.87 10.50 -2.48
N GLU A 126 11.65 11.38 -3.46
CA GLU A 126 11.11 12.71 -3.22
C GLU A 126 9.65 12.67 -2.75
N ALA A 127 8.88 11.69 -3.22
CA ALA A 127 7.50 11.45 -2.84
C ALA A 127 7.15 9.95 -2.93
N ALA A 128 6.29 9.50 -2.02
CA ALA A 128 5.70 8.17 -2.04
C ALA A 128 4.19 8.29 -1.79
N GLY A 129 3.39 7.51 -2.53
CA GLY A 129 1.95 7.37 -2.31
C GLY A 129 1.65 6.04 -1.60
N LEU A 130 0.83 6.08 -0.56
CA LEU A 130 0.35 4.90 0.16
C LEU A 130 -1.16 4.75 -0.06
N TYR A 131 -1.58 3.61 -0.61
CA TYR A 131 -2.99 3.25 -0.75
C TYR A 131 -3.44 2.43 0.47
N VAL A 132 -4.47 2.90 1.15
CA VAL A 132 -5.11 2.20 2.28
C VAL A 132 -6.56 1.90 1.90
N PRO A 133 -7.00 0.63 1.88
CA PRO A 133 -8.38 0.28 1.61
C PRO A 133 -9.35 0.91 2.63
N GLY A 134 -10.42 1.54 2.13
CA GLY A 134 -11.47 2.11 2.96
C GLY A 134 -12.52 1.09 3.45
N GLY A 135 -13.53 1.58 4.19
CA GLY A 135 -14.68 0.80 4.62
C GLY A 135 -14.40 -0.18 5.77
N ARG A 136 -15.05 -1.36 5.74
CA ARG A 136 -14.97 -2.37 6.83
C ARG A 136 -13.62 -3.09 6.95
N ALA A 137 -12.74 -2.92 5.96
CA ALA A 137 -11.39 -3.48 5.94
C ALA A 137 -10.32 -2.45 6.34
N ALA A 138 -10.71 -1.39 7.05
CA ALA A 138 -9.76 -0.40 7.55
C ALA A 138 -8.93 -1.00 8.70
N TYR A 139 -7.70 -1.38 8.38
CA TYR A 139 -6.73 -1.89 9.34
C TYR A 139 -5.64 -0.83 9.59
N PRO A 140 -5.62 -0.16 10.76
CA PRO A 140 -4.57 0.79 11.09
C PRO A 140 -3.15 0.18 10.98
N SER A 141 -3.02 -1.13 11.19
CA SER A 141 -1.76 -1.85 11.03
C SER A 141 -1.19 -1.81 9.61
N SER A 142 -2.01 -1.64 8.57
CA SER A 142 -1.52 -1.54 7.19
C SER A 142 -0.97 -0.14 6.85
N LEU A 143 -1.27 0.85 7.69
CA LEU A 143 -0.80 2.23 7.55
C LEU A 143 0.53 2.47 8.28
N LEU A 144 0.74 1.80 9.41
CA LEU A 144 1.94 1.91 10.25
C LEU A 144 3.18 1.29 9.59
#